data_AF-A0A4Y2EN05-F1
#
_entry.id   AF-A0A4Y2EN05-F1
#
_cell.length_a   1.000
_cell.length_b   1.000
_cell.length_c   1.000
_cell.angle_alpha   90.00
_cell.angle_beta   90.00
_cell.angle_gamma   90.00
#
_symmetry.space_group_name_H-M   'P 1'
#
loop_
_entity.id
_entity.type
_entity.pdbx_description
1 polymer ?
#
loop_
_entity_poly.entity_id
_entity_poly.type
_entity_poly.pdbx_seq_one_letter_code
_entity_poly.pdbx_strand_id
1 'polypeptide(L)'
;MNAEISDEEYEELDQQEHEKVTVKEAEKAVELFRSFLESIENIGTESFGAIAILENTVKLQKDFVRRQTSIEDFLLSKLLNVFSVKY
;
A
#
# COMPACT_ATOMS: atom_id res chain seq x y z
N MET A 1 -16.29 -18.48 -42.40
CA MET A 1 -16.63 -17.25 -41.66
C MET A 1 -15.72 -17.29 -40.44
N ASN A 2 -14.51 -16.76 -40.60
CA ASN A 2 -13.51 -16.75 -39.54
C ASN A 2 -13.76 -15.48 -38.74
N ALA A 3 -14.27 -15.62 -37.52
CA ALA A 3 -14.36 -14.51 -36.59
C ALA A 3 -12.96 -14.29 -36.02
N GLU A 4 -12.27 -13.31 -36.58
CA GLU A 4 -11.07 -12.71 -35.99
C GLU A 4 -11.55 -11.97 -34.75
N ILE A 5 -11.32 -12.57 -33.58
CA ILE A 5 -11.48 -11.89 -32.30
C ILE A 5 -10.28 -10.96 -32.20
N SER A 6 -10.51 -9.66 -32.37
CA SER A 6 -9.48 -8.63 -32.20
C SER A 6 -9.02 -8.64 -30.74
N ASP A 7 -7.71 -8.79 -30.52
CA ASP A 7 -7.05 -8.74 -29.21
C ASP A 7 -7.09 -7.32 -28.56
N GLU A 8 -7.89 -6.40 -29.09
CA GLU A 8 -7.99 -5.00 -28.65
C GLU A 8 -8.84 -4.79 -27.38
N GLU A 9 -9.44 -5.83 -26.81
CA GLU A 9 -10.30 -5.72 -25.60
C GLU A 9 -9.52 -5.84 -24.26
N TYR A 10 -8.19 -6.02 -24.30
CA TYR A 10 -7.38 -6.25 -23.09
C TYR A 10 -6.50 -5.07 -22.63
N GLU A 11 -6.44 -3.97 -23.38
CA GLU A 11 -5.49 -2.86 -23.13
C GLU A 11 -6.12 -1.66 -22.38
N GLU A 12 -7.43 -1.64 -22.13
CA GLU A 12 -8.13 -0.50 -21.51
C GLU A 12 -8.33 -0.57 -19.98
N LEU A 13 -7.79 -1.60 -19.30
CA LEU A 13 -7.96 -1.72 -17.84
C LEU A 13 -6.91 -0.98 -17.01
N ASP A 14 -5.84 -0.43 -17.61
CA ASP A 14 -4.66 0.04 -16.86
C ASP A 14 -4.52 1.57 -16.75
N GLN A 15 -5.60 2.35 -16.94
CA GLN A 15 -5.50 3.82 -16.90
C GLN A 15 -6.56 4.51 -16.04
N GLN A 16 -7.39 3.78 -15.31
CA GLN A 16 -8.14 4.42 -14.25
C GLN A 16 -7.13 4.81 -13.18
N GLU A 17 -6.95 6.13 -12.96
CA GLU A 17 -6.14 6.69 -11.89
C GLU A 17 -6.62 6.08 -10.56
N HIS A 18 -6.02 4.94 -10.19
CA HIS A 18 -6.45 4.20 -9.03
C HIS A 18 -6.16 5.09 -7.84
N GLU A 19 -7.24 5.50 -7.15
CA GLU A 19 -7.14 6.26 -5.92
C GLU A 19 -6.11 5.58 -5.02
N LYS A 20 -5.10 6.35 -4.63
CA LYS A 20 -3.91 5.82 -3.99
C LYS A 20 -4.29 5.30 -2.61
N VAL A 21 -4.37 3.98 -2.45
CA VAL A 21 -4.70 3.33 -1.17
C VAL A 21 -3.71 3.80 -0.10
N THR A 22 -4.25 4.33 0.99
CA THR A 22 -3.45 4.79 2.12
C THR A 22 -3.05 3.60 3.00
N VAL A 23 -1.94 3.73 3.73
CA VAL A 23 -1.51 2.74 4.74
C VAL A 23 -2.62 2.46 5.74
N LYS A 24 -3.41 3.48 6.12
CA LYS A 24 -4.51 3.36 7.06
C LYS A 24 -5.67 2.51 6.52
N GLU A 25 -5.96 2.62 5.22
CA GLU A 25 -6.96 1.77 4.58
C GLU A 25 -6.48 0.33 4.46
N ALA A 26 -5.19 0.14 4.14
CA ALA A 26 -4.58 -1.19 4.12
C ALA A 26 -4.60 -1.86 5.50
N GLU A 27 -4.31 -1.13 6.59
CA GLU A 27 -4.42 -1.63 7.97
C GLU A 27 -5.85 -2.11 8.27
N LYS A 28 -6.87 -1.30 7.95
CA LYS A 28 -8.27 -1.66 8.15
C LYS A 28 -8.71 -2.86 7.32
N ALA A 29 -8.26 -2.95 6.08
CA ALA A 29 -8.58 -4.07 5.21
C ALA A 29 -8.01 -5.39 5.78
N VAL A 30 -6.78 -5.35 6.28
CA VAL A 30 -6.15 -6.52 6.91
C VAL A 30 -6.87 -6.93 8.20
N GLU A 31 -7.26 -5.97 9.04
CA GLU A 31 -8.08 -6.25 10.24
C GLU A 31 -9.43 -6.89 9.89
N LEU A 32 -10.09 -6.39 8.84
CA LEU A 32 -11.35 -6.95 8.36
C LEU A 32 -11.19 -8.37 7.83
N PHE A 33 -10.16 -8.60 7.01
CA PHE A 33 -9.87 -9.94 6.47
C PHE A 33 -9.55 -10.92 7.60
N ARG A 34 -8.77 -10.51 8.59
CA ARG A 34 -8.49 -11.33 9.76
C ARG A 34 -9.76 -11.69 10.52
N SER A 35 -10.59 -10.70 10.86
CA SER A 35 -11.86 -10.92 11.56
C SER A 35 -12.79 -11.84 10.78
N PHE A 36 -12.83 -11.70 9.45
CA PHE A 36 -13.59 -12.56 8.57
C PHE A 36 -13.09 -14.01 8.61
N LEU A 37 -11.78 -14.24 8.52
CA LEU A 37 -11.21 -15.58 8.64
C LEU A 37 -11.44 -16.20 10.01
N GLU A 38 -11.32 -15.43 11.09
CA GLU A 38 -11.64 -15.87 12.45
C GLU A 38 -13.11 -16.27 12.61
N SER A 39 -14.01 -15.75 11.75
CA SER A 39 -15.43 -16.12 11.76
C SER A 39 -15.76 -17.40 10.97
N ILE A 40 -14.81 -17.93 10.17
CA ILE A 40 -15.02 -19.13 9.37
C ILE A 40 -14.63 -20.38 10.18
N GLU A 41 -15.58 -21.28 10.40
CA GLU A 41 -15.31 -22.59 10.99
C GLU A 41 -14.45 -23.44 10.05
N ASN A 42 -13.41 -24.08 10.60
CA ASN A 42 -12.44 -24.93 9.87
C ASN A 42 -11.56 -24.22 8.83
N ILE A 43 -11.29 -22.93 9.01
CA ILE A 43 -10.26 -22.27 8.20
C ILE A 43 -8.87 -22.87 8.47
N GLY A 44 -8.09 -23.10 7.41
CA GLY A 44 -6.73 -23.63 7.51
C GLY A 44 -5.75 -22.61 8.08
N THR A 45 -4.69 -23.08 8.74
CA THR A 45 -3.63 -22.22 9.30
C THR A 45 -2.87 -21.44 8.23
N GLU A 46 -2.88 -21.93 7.00
CA GLU A 46 -2.28 -21.30 5.82
C GLU A 46 -2.89 -19.92 5.55
N SER A 47 -4.20 -19.77 5.75
CA SER A 47 -4.90 -18.50 5.56
C SER A 47 -4.43 -17.44 6.57
N PHE A 48 -4.21 -17.83 7.82
CA PHE A 48 -3.62 -16.94 8.82
C PHE A 48 -2.15 -16.62 8.53
N GLY A 49 -1.40 -17.56 7.95
CA GLY A 49 -0.04 -17.31 7.46
C GLY A 49 0.00 -16.22 6.38
N ALA A 50 -0.95 -16.26 5.42
CA ALA A 50 -1.06 -15.24 4.39
C ALA A 50 -1.43 -13.85 4.98
N ILE A 51 -2.33 -13.80 5.97
CA ILE A 51 -2.64 -12.56 6.70
C ILE A 51 -1.42 -12.00 7.43
N ALA A 52 -0.62 -12.85 8.07
CA ALA A 52 0.59 -12.39 8.76
C ALA A 52 1.61 -11.74 7.80
N ILE A 53 1.73 -12.26 6.57
CA ILE A 53 2.56 -11.66 5.52
C ILE A 53 2.00 -10.28 5.12
N LEU A 54 0.68 -10.16 4.97
CA LEU A 54 0.02 -8.89 4.66
C LEU A 54 0.22 -7.86 5.79
N GLU A 55 -0.01 -8.24 7.05
CA GLU A 55 0.22 -7.40 8.23
C GLU A 55 1.66 -6.86 8.26
N ASN A 56 2.64 -7.72 7.99
CA ASN A 56 4.06 -7.31 7.95
C ASN A 56 4.36 -6.37 6.79
N THR A 57 3.76 -6.60 5.62
CA THR A 57 3.94 -5.74 4.45
C THR A 57 3.40 -4.33 4.71
N VAL A 58 2.21 -4.23 5.30
CA VAL A 58 1.61 -2.94 5.68
C VAL A 58 2.47 -2.21 6.72
N LYS A 59 3.00 -2.92 7.72
CA LYS A 59 3.92 -2.34 8.72
C LYS A 59 5.20 -1.80 8.08
N LEU A 60 5.82 -2.56 7.17
CA LEU A 60 7.03 -2.12 6.46
C LEU A 60 6.77 -0.85 5.63
N GLN A 61 5.64 -0.78 4.94
CA GLN A 61 5.24 0.41 4.18
C GLN A 61 5.04 1.62 5.10
N LYS A 62 4.37 1.44 6.24
CA LYS A 62 4.19 2.48 7.25
C LYS A 62 5.52 3.03 7.75
N ASP A 63 6.45 2.14 8.08
CA ASP A 63 7.78 2.52 8.55
C ASP A 63 8.60 3.22 7.47
N PHE A 64 8.48 2.77 6.22
CA PHE A 64 9.12 3.41 5.08
C PHE A 64 8.62 4.85 4.89
N VAL A 65 7.30 5.05 4.85
CA VAL A 65 6.68 6.39 4.72
C VAL A 65 7.12 7.30 5.87
N ARG A 66 7.09 6.79 7.11
CA ARG A 66 7.56 7.55 8.28
C ARG A 66 9.03 7.97 8.16
N ARG A 67 9.91 7.06 7.71
CA ARG A 67 11.33 7.36 7.48
C ARG A 67 11.51 8.38 6.37
N GLN A 68 10.75 8.29 5.29
CA GLN A 68 10.78 9.25 4.20
C GLN A 68 10.43 10.65 4.68
N THR A 69 9.32 10.81 5.40
CA THR A 69 8.94 12.09 6.02
C THR A 69 10.04 12.63 6.93
N SER A 70 10.65 11.77 7.76
CA SER A 70 11.77 12.18 8.63
C SER A 70 13.01 12.64 7.85
N ILE A 71 13.30 12.06 6.68
CA ILE A 71 14.41 12.50 5.82
C ILE A 71 14.09 13.86 5.21
N GLU A 72 12.86 14.06 4.71
CA GLU A 72 12.40 15.34 4.17
C GLU A 72 12.49 16.45 5.24
N ASP A 73 11.99 16.18 6.45
CA ASP A 73 12.06 17.11 7.59
C ASP A 73 13.51 17.48 7.93
N PHE A 74 14.42 16.50 7.95
CA PHE A 74 15.84 16.74 8.17
C PHE A 74 16.43 17.65 7.10
N LEU A 75 16.15 17.39 5.82
CA LEU A 75 16.65 18.21 4.71
C LEU A 75 16.08 19.63 4.76
N LEU A 76 14.78 19.79 5.04
CA LEU A 76 14.14 21.09 5.21
C LEU A 76 14.76 21.87 6.37
N SER A 77 15.03 21.22 7.51
CA SER A 77 15.69 21.85 8.65
C SER A 77 17.10 22.36 8.32
N LYS A 78 17.85 21.64 7.49
CA LYS A 78 19.19 22.05 7.04
C LYS A 78 19.12 23.21 6.06
N LEU A 79 18.20 23.17 5.09
CA LEU A 79 17.99 24.25 4.13
C LEU A 79 17.57 25.55 4.84
N LEU A 80 16.59 25.49 5.74
CA LEU A 80 16.15 26.66 6.51
C LEU A 80 17.30 27.30 7.30
N ASN A 81 18.14 26.50 7.97
CA ASN A 81 19.31 27.03 8.66
C ASN A 81 20.32 27.72 7.73
N VAL A 82 20.54 27.18 6.52
CA VAL A 82 21.43 27.81 5.52
C VAL A 82 20.87 29.16 5.04
N PHE A 83 19.55 29.26 4.89
CA PHE A 83 18.90 30.52 4.50
C PHE A 83 18.75 31.52 5.67
N SER A 84 18.68 31.04 6.92
CA SER A 84 18.61 31.89 8.12
C SER A 84 19.95 32.55 8.50
N VAL A 85 21.09 32.09 7.99
CA VAL A 85 22.43 32.67 8.27
C VAL A 85 22.79 33.83 7.33
N LYS A 86 21.89 34.23 6.42
CA LYS A 86 22.08 35.36 5.49
C LYS A 86 21.16 36.54 5.79
N TYR A 87 21.19 37.12 7.00
CA TYR A 87 20.79 38.52 7.27
C TYR A 87 21.55 39.03 8.49
#